data_AF-X6JAY8-F1
#
_entry.id   AF-X6JAY8-F1
#
_cell.length_a   1.000
_cell.length_b   1.000
_cell.length_c   1.000
_cell.angle_alpha   90.00
_cell.angle_beta   90.00
_cell.angle_gamma   90.00
#
_symmetry.space_group_name_H-M   'P 1'
#
loop_
_entity.id
_entity.type
_entity.pdbx_description
1 polymer ?
#
loop_
_entity_poly.entity_id
_entity_poly.type
_entity_poly.pdbx_seq_one_letter_code
_entity_poly.pdbx_strand_id
1 'polypeptide(L)' 'MLVAIDIAKVRNEVLIEAPGHKRRRRLLVLNTRAEHDHLIEVLQAYGRPVVRAFEATGNYHRPIAWRLG' A
#
# COMPACT_ATOMS: atom_id res chain seq x y z
N MET A 1 0.44 4.66 -11.20
CA MET A 1 0.45 5.10 -9.79
C MET A 1 1.57 4.34 -9.10
N LEU A 2 2.35 4.99 -8.24
CA LEU A 2 3.39 4.35 -7.44
C LEU A 2 2.92 4.26 -5.99
N VAL A 3 3.20 3.14 -5.35
CA VAL A 3 2.88 2.88 -3.95
C VAL A 3 4.13 2.30 -3.29
N ALA A 4 4.62 2.93 -2.22
CA ALA A 4 5.63 2.33 -1.36
C ALA A 4 4.96 1.86 -0.08
N ILE A 5 5.30 0.67 0.39
CA ILE A 5 4.77 0.09 1.63
C ILE A 5 5.96 -0.32 2.48
N ASP A 6 6.19 0.41 3.57
CA ASP A 6 7.10 -0.01 4.64
C ASP A 6 6.32 -0.91 5.61
N ILE A 7 6.72 -2.17 5.69
CA ILE A 7 5.97 -3.21 6.41
C ILE A 7 6.53 -3.34 7.83
N ALA A 8 5.68 -3.14 8.83
CA ALA A 8 6.04 -3.43 10.22
C ALA A 8 5.01 -4.35 10.88
N LYS A 9 5.42 -4.99 11.98
CA LYS A 9 4.62 -6.01 12.67
C LYS A 9 3.22 -5.52 13.07
N VAL A 10 3.11 -4.27 13.51
CA VAL A 10 1.88 -3.68 14.06
C VAL A 10 1.12 -2.86 13.01
N ARG A 11 1.85 -2.08 12.21
CA ARG A 11 1.29 -1.16 11.22
C ARG A 11 2.26 -0.99 10.06
N ASN A 12 1.72 -0.95 8.86
CA ASN A 12 2.43 -0.64 7.64
C ASN A 12 2.29 0.85 7.36
N GLU A 13 3.36 1.44 6.87
CA GLU A 13 3.32 2.80 6.37
C GLU A 13 3.25 2.77 4.84
N VAL A 14 2.25 3.44 4.29
CA VAL A 14 1.98 3.45 2.85
C VAL A 14 2.15 4.85 2.32
N LEU A 15 2.94 4.99 1.25
CA LEU A 15 3.12 6.23 0.51
C LEU A 15 2.58 6.06 -0.91
N ILE A 16 1.60 6.86 -1.28
CA ILE A 16 0.94 6.83 -2.59
C ILE A 16 1.35 8.07 -3.38
N GLU A 17 1.86 7.83 -4.59
CA GLU A 17 2.14 8.84 -5.59
C GLU A 17 1.27 8.59 -6.84
N ALA A 18 0.28 9.46 -7.02
CA ALA A 18 -0.66 9.40 -8.13
C ALA A 18 -0.33 10.50 -9.17
N PRO A 19 -0.31 10.17 -10.48
CA PRO A 19 -0.10 11.18 -11.52
C PRO A 19 -1.16 12.28 -11.44
N GLY A 20 -0.72 13.55 -11.49
CA GLY A 20 -1.62 14.71 -11.37
C GLY A 20 -1.83 15.21 -9.93
N HIS A 21 -1.40 14.46 -8.91
CA HIS A 21 -1.39 14.95 -7.53
C HIS A 21 -0.01 15.56 -7.21
N LYS A 22 0.01 16.84 -6.82
CA LYS A 22 1.25 17.55 -6.44
C LYS A 22 1.88 17.04 -5.14
N ARG A 23 1.13 16.30 -4.32
CA ARG A 23 1.59 15.78 -3.02
C ARG A 23 1.39 14.28 -2.96
N ARG A 24 2.36 13.60 -2.35
CA ARG A 24 2.26 12.20 -1.97
C ARG A 24 1.31 12.07 -0.78
N ARG A 25 0.47 11.03 -0.79
CA ARG A 25 -0.43 10.71 0.32
C ARG A 25 0.23 9.64 1.19
N ARG A 26 0.34 9.89 2.49
CA ARG A 26 0.86 8.92 3.47
C ARG A 26 -0.31 8.35 4.27
N LEU A 27 -0.33 7.04 4.47
CA LEU A 27 -1.33 6.31 5.25
C LEU A 27 -0.61 5.38 6.23
N LEU A 28 -1.18 5.22 7.42
CA LEU A 28 -0.79 4.16 8.35
C LEU A 28 -1.89 3.11 8.29
N VAL A 29 -1.52 1.88 7.99
CA VAL A 29 -2.44 0.75 7.80
C VAL A 29 -2.12 -0.28 8.86
N LEU A 30 -3.04 -0.58 9.78
CA LEU A 30 -2.77 -1.62 10.77
C LEU A 30 -2.61 -2.97 10.09
N ASN A 31 -1.83 -3.87 10.68
CA ASN A 31 -1.63 -5.22 10.16
C ASN A 31 -2.84 -6.12 10.47
N THR A 32 -4.02 -5.70 10.03
CA THR A 32 -5.29 -6.41 10.18
C THR A 32 -5.94 -6.56 8.81
N ARG A 33 -6.77 -7.58 8.65
CA ARG A 33 -7.44 -7.85 7.38
C ARG A 33 -8.31 -6.67 6.93
N ALA A 34 -9.10 -6.09 7.84
CA ALA A 34 -10.01 -4.99 7.52
C ALA A 34 -9.26 -3.76 6.97
N GLU A 35 -8.13 -3.42 7.59
CA GLU A 35 -7.29 -2.30 7.15
C GLU A 35 -6.60 -2.57 5.81
N HIS A 36 -6.19 -3.82 5.57
CA HIS A 36 -5.68 -4.21 4.26
C HIS A 36 -6.76 -4.13 3.16
N ASP A 37 -7.98 -4.56 3.46
CA ASP A 37 -9.10 -4.51 2.51
C ASP A 37 -9.46 -3.02 2.22
N HIS A 38 -9.45 -2.15 3.24
CA HIS A 38 -9.64 -0.71 3.07
C HIS A 38 -8.52 -0.06 2.23
N LEU A 39 -7.27 -0.46 2.43
CA LEU A 39 -6.16 0.01 1.60
C LEU A 39 -6.39 -0.36 0.12
N ILE A 40 -6.87 -1.57 -0.16
CA ILE A 40 -7.19 -2.01 -1.53
C ILE A 40 -8.28 -1.13 -2.14
N GLU A 41 -9.36 -0.86 -1.41
CA GLU A 41 -10.44 0.04 -1.87
C GLU A 41 -9.91 1.43 -2.21
N VAL A 42 -9.06 2.00 -1.35
CA VAL A 42 -8.42 3.30 -1.59
C VAL A 42 -7.57 3.29 -2.85
N LEU A 43 -6.81 2.21 -3.09
CA LEU A 43 -5.98 2.07 -4.28
C LEU A 43 -6.83 1.88 -5.55
N GLN A 44 -7.91 1.10 -5.47
CA GLN A 44 -8.84 0.88 -6.58
C GLN A 44 -9.59 2.16 -6.99
N ALA A 45 -9.89 3.05 -6.03
CA ALA A 45 -10.52 4.34 -6.31
C ALA A 45 -9.69 5.25 -7.24
N TYR A 46 -8.39 5.01 -7.37
CA TYR A 46 -7.56 5.73 -8.36
C TYR A 46 -7.77 5.25 -9.81
N GLY A 47 -8.50 4.15 -10.03
CA GLY A 47 -8.89 3.65 -11.36
C GLY A 47 -7.71 3.29 -12.26
N ARG A 48 -6.54 2.98 -11.68
CA ARG A 48 -5.28 2.79 -12.41
C ARG A 48 -4.50 1.59 -11.85
N PRO A 49 -3.72 0.90 -12.69
CA PRO A 49 -2.83 -0.15 -12.22
C PRO A 49 -1.77 0.41 -11.25
N VAL A 50 -1.53 -0.33 -10.16
CA VAL A 50 -0.48 -0.10 -9.18
C VAL A 50 0.82 -0.66 -9.75
N VAL A 51 1.81 0.20 -10.07
CA VAL A 51 2.99 -0.22 -10.86
C VAL A 51 4.15 -0.71 -9.99
N ARG A 52 4.27 -0.18 -8.77
CA ARG A 52 5.27 -0.62 -7.77
C ARG A 52 4.57 -0.52 -6.44
N ALA A 53 4.53 -1.61 -5.68
CA ALA A 53 3.95 -1.70 -4.33
C ALA A 53 4.98 -2.09 -3.26
N PHE A 54 6.19 -2.50 -3.66
CA PHE A 54 7.12 -3.22 -2.80
C PHE A 54 8.50 -2.57 -2.78
N GLU A 55 8.73 -1.74 -1.77
CA GLU A 55 10.07 -1.52 -1.21
C GLU A 55 9.99 -2.02 0.23
N ALA A 56 10.13 -3.34 0.38
CA ALA A 56 9.96 -3.98 1.68
C ALA A 56 11.29 -3.94 2.43
N THR A 57 11.50 -2.91 3.25
CA THR A 57 12.60 -2.82 4.22
C THR A 57 12.20 -3.45 5.55
N GLY A 58 11.83 -4.74 5.54
CA GLY A 58 11.49 -5.46 6.75
C GLY A 58 11.02 -6.88 6.49
N ASN A 59 11.54 -7.84 7.26
CA ASN A 59 11.45 -9.31 7.14
C ASN A 59 10.02 -9.95 7.10
N TYR A 60 8.96 -9.20 6.84
CA TYR A 60 7.56 -9.63 6.84
C TYR A 60 6.96 -9.65 5.43
N HIS A 61 7.57 -10.38 4.50
CA HIS A 61 7.19 -10.36 3.07
C HIS A 61 5.98 -11.23 2.69
N ARG A 62 5.31 -11.93 3.63
CA ARG A 62 4.44 -13.07 3.27
C ARG A 62 2.94 -12.81 3.08
N PRO A 63 2.26 -11.78 3.65
CA PRO A 63 0.79 -11.71 3.50
C PRO A 63 0.25 -10.86 2.33
N ILE A 64 0.96 -9.82 1.86
CA ILE A 64 0.36 -8.83 0.92
C ILE A 64 0.64 -9.15 -0.55
N ALA A 65 1.74 -9.87 -0.86
CA ALA A 65 2.09 -10.26 -2.23
C ALA A 65 1.03 -11.16 -2.90
N TRP A 66 0.15 -11.82 -2.12
CA TRP A 66 -0.85 -12.74 -2.64
C TRP A 66 -2.21 -12.09 -2.99
N ARG A 67 -2.42 -10.80 -2.67
CA ARG A 67 -3.74 -10.13 -2.84
C ARG A 67 -3.81 -9.08 -3.94
N LEU A 68 -2.75 -8.89 -4.72
CA LEU A 68 -2.72 -7.96 -5.85
C LEU A 68 -2.78 -8.67 -7.22
N GLY A 69 -3.34 -9.89 -7.25
CA GLY A 69 -3.73 -10.57 -8.48
C GLY A 69 -5.01 -9.99 -9.06
#